data_AF-A0A3B9P6M6-F1
#
_entry.id   AF-A0A3B9P6M6-F1
#
_cell.length_a   1.000
_cell.length_b   1.000
_cell.length_c   1.000
_cell.angle_alpha   90.00
_cell.angle_beta   90.00
_cell.angle_gamma   90.00
#
_symmetry.space_group_name_H-M   'P 1'
#
loop_
_entity.id
_entity.type
_entity.pdbx_description
1 polymer ?
#
loop_
_entity_poly.entity_id
_entity_poly.type
_entity_poly.pdbx_seq_one_letter_code
_entity_poly.pdbx_strand_id
1 'polypeptide(L)' 'QIEEHTVNIAKALQTKGLINIQFAIKDDVVYIIEANPRASRTVPFICKAYGEPYVNYATKVMLGAKKVSDFNFNP' A
#
# COMPACT_ATOMS: atom_id res chain seq x y z
N GLN A 1 9.27 -12.25 -0.84
CA GLN A 1 8.32 -12.58 0.25
C GLN A 1 7.43 -11.39 0.61
N ILE A 2 7.96 -10.24 1.08
CA ILE A 2 7.14 -9.10 1.54
C ILE A 2 6.20 -8.55 0.44
N GLU A 3 6.71 -8.27 -0.76
CA GLU A 3 5.90 -7.73 -1.86
C GLU A 3 4.80 -8.71 -2.29
N GLU A 4 5.16 -9.98 -2.46
CA GLU A 4 4.23 -11.05 -2.80
C GLU A 4 3.11 -11.19 -1.76
N HIS A 5 3.45 -11.26 -0.47
CA HIS A 5 2.46 -11.28 0.60
C HIS A 5 1.59 -10.02 0.59
N THR A 6 2.17 -8.85 0.33
CA THR A 6 1.44 -7.59 0.23
C THR A 6 0.38 -7.64 -0.88
N VAL A 7 0.75 -8.10 -2.08
CA VAL A 7 -0.20 -8.24 -3.19
C VAL A 7 -1.29 -9.26 -2.88
N ASN A 8 -0.93 -10.40 -2.30
CA ASN A 8 -1.90 -11.46 -1.96
C ASN A 8 -2.89 -10.98 -0.90
N ILE A 9 -2.43 -10.31 0.15
CA ILE A 9 -3.28 -9.75 1.21
C ILE A 9 -4.18 -8.66 0.66
N ALA A 10 -3.64 -7.71 -0.13
CA ALA A 10 -4.44 -6.61 -0.69
C ALA A 10 -5.58 -7.13 -1.59
N LYS A 11 -5.32 -8.17 -2.40
CA LYS A 11 -6.32 -8.84 -3.23
C LYS A 11 -7.36 -9.57 -2.38
N ALA A 12 -6.94 -10.35 -1.38
CA ALA A 12 -7.84 -11.10 -0.50
C ALA A 12 -8.76 -10.18 0.30
N LEU A 13 -8.25 -9.04 0.77
CA LEU A 13 -9.03 -8.01 1.47
C LEU A 13 -9.81 -7.08 0.53
N GLN A 14 -9.76 -7.31 -0.79
CA GLN A 14 -10.42 -6.49 -1.82
C GLN A 14 -10.13 -4.99 -1.66
N THR A 15 -8.90 -4.66 -1.27
CA THR A 15 -8.57 -3.27 -0.92
C THR A 15 -8.63 -2.37 -2.15
N LYS A 16 -9.32 -1.24 -2.02
CA LYS A 16 -9.31 -0.13 -2.98
C LYS A 16 -8.77 1.11 -2.28
N GLY A 17 -7.67 1.66 -2.78
CA GLY A 17 -6.96 2.78 -2.13
C GLY A 17 -5.68 2.31 -1.45
N LEU A 18 -5.48 2.70 -0.19
CA LEU A 18 -4.25 2.42 0.56
C LEU A 18 -4.42 1.25 1.53
N ILE A 19 -3.34 0.48 1.70
CA ILE A 19 -3.18 -0.54 2.74
C ILE A 19 -1.85 -0.33 3.45
N ASN A 20 -1.82 -0.60 4.75
CA ASN A 20 -0.60 -0.68 5.53
C ASN A 20 -0.50 -2.08 6.15
N ILE A 21 0.60 -2.78 5.88
CA ILE A 21 0.87 -4.11 6.41
C ILE A 21 2.13 -4.03 7.26
N GLN A 22 2.06 -4.63 8.45
CA GLN A 22 3.20 -4.71 9.35
C GLN A 22 3.72 -6.15 9.35
N PHE A 23 5.02 -6.30 9.09
CA PHE A 23 5.70 -7.59 9.05
C PHE A 23 6.75 -7.66 10.16
N ALA A 24 7.03 -8.88 10.63
CA ALA A 24 8.21 -9.20 11.43
C ALA A 24 9.08 -10.18 10.64
N ILE A 25 10.41 -10.04 10.73
CA ILE A 25 11.36 -10.96 10.10
C ILE A 25 12.17 -11.62 11.20
N LYS A 26 12.21 -12.94 11.21
CA LYS A 26 13.05 -13.72 12.13
C LYS A 26 13.58 -14.95 11.39
N ASP A 27 14.88 -15.18 11.48
CA ASP A 27 15.55 -16.34 10.86
C ASP A 27 15.20 -16.47 9.36
N ASP A 28 15.22 -15.34 8.63
CA ASP A 28 14.82 -15.21 7.22
C ASP A 28 13.36 -15.63 6.89
N VAL A 29 12.53 -15.78 7.92
CA VAL A 29 11.08 -16.02 7.78
C VAL A 29 10.30 -14.74 8.00
N VAL A 30 9.44 -14.41 7.05
CA VAL A 30 8.53 -13.27 7.11
C VAL A 30 7.22 -13.68 7.79
N TYR A 31 6.88 -13.00 8.87
CA TYR A 31 5.62 -13.12 9.60
C TYR A 31 4.77 -11.85 9.39
N ILE A 32 3.46 -12.03 9.33
CA ILE A 32 2.50 -10.92 9.23
C ILE A 32 1.96 -10.62 10.63
N ILE A 33 2.07 -9.36 11.07
CA ILE A 33 1.51 -8.90 12.34
C ILE A 33 0.07 -8.45 12.13
N GLU A 34 -0.14 -7.50 11.24
CA GLU A 34 -1.47 -6.96 10.92
C GLU A 34 -1.52 -6.35 9.52
N ALA A 35 -2.73 -6.24 8.98
CA ALA A 35 -3.01 -5.57 7.72
C ALA A 35 -4.18 -4.59 7.92
N ASN A 36 -3.93 -3.31 7.70
CA ASN A 36 -4.90 -2.22 7.83
C ASN A 36 -5.27 -1.71 6.43
N PRO A 37 -6.45 -2.02 5.88
CA PRO A 37 -6.90 -1.53 4.57
C PRO A 37 -7.36 -0.06 4.64
N ARG A 38 -6.48 0.81 5.12
CA ARG A 38 -6.65 2.25 5.27
C ARG A 38 -5.29 2.95 5.22
N ALA A 39 -5.31 4.27 5.08
CA ALA A 39 -4.12 5.08 5.27
C ALA A 39 -3.58 4.94 6.71
N SER A 40 -2.27 4.81 6.84
CA SER A 40 -1.57 4.86 8.12
C SER A 40 -0.90 6.23 8.31
N ARG A 41 -0.40 6.47 9.54
CA ARG A 41 0.33 7.68 9.89
C ARG A 41 1.66 7.88 9.13
N THR A 42 2.16 6.85 8.44
CA THR A 42 3.41 6.94 7.66
C THR A 42 3.19 7.48 6.26
N VAL A 43 1.95 7.54 5.77
CA VAL A 43 1.62 7.98 4.40
C VAL A 43 2.11 9.41 4.10
N PRO A 44 1.94 10.42 4.98
CA PRO A 44 2.46 11.76 4.72
C PRO A 44 3.98 11.81 4.57
N PHE A 45 4.71 11.01 5.37
CA PHE A 45 6.16 10.91 5.27
C PHE A 45 6.58 10.33 3.91
N ILE A 46 5.96 9.22 3.49
CA ILE A 46 6.23 8.57 2.19
C ILE A 46 5.94 9.52 1.03
N CYS A 47 4.81 10.26 1.07
CA CYS A 47 4.48 11.24 0.04
C CYS A 47 5.55 12.34 -0.09
N LYS A 48 6.14 12.78 1.03
CA LYS A 48 7.20 13.81 1.02
C LYS A 48 8.55 13.25 0.60
N ALA A 49 8.88 12.03 1.03
CA ALA A 49 10.14 11.37 0.68
C ALA A 49 10.25 11.12 -0.83
N TYR A 50 9.16 10.69 -1.47
CA TYR A 50 9.13 10.40 -2.91
C TYR A 50 8.59 11.56 -3.76
N GLY A 51 8.11 12.65 -3.16
CA GLY A 51 7.51 13.76 -3.89
C GLY A 51 6.20 13.40 -4.61
N GLU A 52 5.58 12.27 -4.25
CA GLU A 52 4.37 11.78 -4.91
C GLU A 52 3.12 11.94 -4.03
N PRO A 53 2.00 12.42 -4.59
CA PRO A 53 0.75 12.58 -3.86
C PRO A 53 -0.04 11.25 -3.79
N TYR A 54 0.51 10.21 -3.16
CA TYR A 54 -0.12 8.88 -3.07
C TYR A 54 -1.55 8.90 -2.55
N VAL A 55 -1.87 9.80 -1.61
CA VAL A 55 -3.24 9.97 -1.11
C VAL A 55 -4.19 10.38 -2.23
N ASN A 56 -3.79 11.31 -3.10
CA ASN A 56 -4.61 11.75 -4.23
C ASN A 56 -4.83 10.62 -5.24
N TYR A 57 -3.79 9.83 -5.53
CA TYR A 57 -3.88 8.68 -6.41
C TYR A 57 -4.85 7.63 -5.85
N ALA A 58 -4.69 7.29 -4.57
CA ALA A 58 -5.58 6.36 -3.89
C ALA A 58 -7.04 6.85 -3.89
N THR A 59 -7.30 8.14 -3.66
CA THR A 59 -8.65 8.72 -3.76
C THR A 59 -9.24 8.55 -5.16
N LYS A 60 -8.48 8.82 -6.22
CA LYS A 60 -8.93 8.62 -7.61
C LYS A 60 -9.26 7.16 -7.92
N VAL A 61 -8.48 6.23 -7.36
CA VAL A 61 -8.76 4.77 -7.46
C VAL A 61 -10.02 4.39 -6.71
N MET A 62 -10.19 4.87 -5.47
CA MET A 62 -11.38 4.61 -4.65
C MET A 62 -12.67 5.11 -5.32
N LEU A 63 -12.61 6.26 -6.00
CA LEU A 63 -13.73 6.85 -6.74
C LEU A 63 -13.95 6.22 -8.12
N GLY A 64 -13.09 5.30 -8.57
CA GLY A 64 -13.15 4.71 -9.90
C GLY A 64 -12.78 5.68 -11.05
N ALA A 65 -12.29 6.88 -10.72
CA ALA A 65 -11.88 7.88 -11.70
C ALA A 65 -10.59 7.50 -12.44
N LYS A 66 -9.76 6.64 -11.81
CA LYS A 66 -8.51 6.11 -12.37
C LYS A 66 -8.26 4.68 -11.89
N LYS A 67 -7.46 3.94 -12.65
CA LYS A 67 -6.87 2.66 -12.27
C LYS A 67 -5.45 2.88 -11.75
N VAL A 68 -4.93 1.90 -11.00
CA VAL A 68 -3.52 1.93 -10.53
C VAL A 68 -2.55 2.03 -11.71
N SER A 69 -2.86 1.38 -12.83
CA SER A 69 -2.10 1.43 -14.09
C SER A 69 -2.05 2.81 -14.77
N ASP A 70 -2.89 3.75 -14.34
CA ASP A 70 -2.94 5.10 -14.93
C ASP A 70 -1.91 6.04 -14.31
N PHE A 71 -1.18 5.60 -13.29
CA PHE A 71 -0.15 6.37 -12.59
C PHE A 71 1.23 5.76 -12.85
N ASN A 72 2.22 6.63 -13.02
CA ASN A 72 3.62 6.24 -12.98
C ASN A 72 4.12 6.45 -11.55
N PHE A 73 4.66 5.39 -10.95
CA PHE A 73 5.26 5.43 -9.62
C PHE A 73 6.78 5.42 -9.78
N ASN A 74 7.45 6.40 -9.17
CA ASN A 74 8.91 6.52 -9.07
C ASN A 74 9.33 6.46 -7.59
N PRO A 75 9.29 5.26 -6.98
CA PRO A 75 9.84 5.03 -5.65
C PRO A 75 11.38 5.00 -5.65
#